data_AF-A0A661USL7-F1
#
_entry.id   AF-A0A661USL7-F1
#
_cell.length_a   1.000
_cell.length_b   1.000
_cell.length_c   1.000
_cell.angle_alpha   90.00
_cell.angle_beta   90.00
_cell.angle_gamma   90.00
#
_symmetry.space_group_name_H-M   'P 1'
#
loop_
_entity.id
_entity.type
_entity.pdbx_description
1 polymer ?
#
loop_
_entity_poly.entity_id
_entity_poly.type
_entity_poly.pdbx_seq_one_letter_code
_entity_poly.pdbx_strand_id
1 'polypeptide(L)'
;PFFSTTLILDDECFLGRGEDTLFGPEVHGKGRCVDIDLLIFHNCFGDFPNKPEITKQKNLDRFYYACMGWVIRNPFLNWIRNKYALAAEEINIEKRYESLVIGSGSAADYFNDERFLKLPKAFQLSYQKLDDDIKHYENLMFVWKKLRRLLTKE
;
A
#
# COMPACT_ATOMS: atom_id res chain seq x y z
N PRO A 1 -14.05 8.39 3.16
CA PRO A 1 -14.47 7.07 2.62
C PRO A 1 -13.21 6.21 2.50
N PHE A 2 -13.30 4.88 2.58
CA PHE A 2 -12.12 4.03 2.36
C PHE A 2 -11.80 3.93 0.88
N PHE A 3 -10.50 3.93 0.54
CA PHE A 3 -9.99 3.78 -0.81
C PHE A 3 -8.79 2.83 -0.80
N SER A 4 -8.78 1.90 -1.76
CA SER A 4 -7.68 0.95 -2.01
C SER A 4 -7.24 1.05 -3.45
N THR A 5 -5.94 0.99 -3.69
CA THR A 5 -5.41 0.68 -5.02
C THR A 5 -5.44 -0.84 -5.23
N THR A 6 -5.56 -1.25 -6.49
CA THR A 6 -5.49 -2.67 -6.90
C THR A 6 -4.64 -2.79 -8.16
N LEU A 7 -4.08 -3.97 -8.38
CA LEU A 7 -3.31 -4.27 -9.58
C LEU A 7 -3.64 -5.66 -10.10
N ILE A 8 -3.90 -5.79 -11.40
CA ILE A 8 -3.98 -7.08 -12.07
C ILE A 8 -2.59 -7.39 -12.66
N LEU A 9 -2.01 -8.52 -12.27
CA LEU A 9 -0.71 -8.98 -12.73
C LEU A 9 -0.78 -10.49 -12.98
N ASP A 10 -0.45 -10.91 -14.21
CA ASP A 10 -0.48 -12.32 -14.63
C ASP A 10 -1.85 -12.98 -14.32
N ASP A 11 -2.94 -12.28 -14.66
CA ASP A 11 -4.34 -12.67 -14.39
C ASP A 11 -4.75 -12.78 -12.92
N GLU A 12 -3.88 -12.40 -11.98
CA GLU A 12 -4.17 -12.34 -10.55
C GLU A 12 -4.44 -10.90 -10.09
N CYS A 13 -5.46 -10.70 -9.26
CA CYS A 13 -5.78 -9.40 -8.66
C CYS A 13 -5.12 -9.26 -7.28
N PHE A 14 -4.25 -8.26 -7.16
CA PHE A 14 -3.57 -7.90 -5.93
C PHE A 14 -4.16 -6.63 -5.33
N LEU A 15 -4.37 -6.64 -4.02
CA LEU A 15 -4.79 -5.48 -3.26
C LEU A 15 -3.56 -4.67 -2.81
N GLY A 16 -3.59 -3.37 -3.03
CA GLY A 16 -2.71 -2.44 -2.34
C GLY A 16 -2.93 -2.55 -0.83
N ARG A 17 -1.85 -2.53 -0.03
CA ARG A 17 -1.94 -2.64 1.43
C ARG A 17 -1.89 -1.25 2.08
N GLY A 18 -2.83 -0.97 2.99
CA GLY A 18 -2.80 0.22 3.85
C GLY A 18 -3.88 1.27 3.55
N GLU A 19 -5.16 0.87 3.48
CA GLU A 19 -6.29 1.80 3.34
C GLU A 19 -6.34 2.86 4.46
N ASP A 20 -6.02 2.43 5.68
CA ASP A 20 -5.83 3.27 6.86
C ASP A 20 -4.70 4.29 6.65
N THR A 21 -3.64 3.87 5.97
CA THR A 21 -2.48 4.70 5.64
C THR A 21 -2.82 5.76 4.59
N LEU A 22 -3.77 5.48 3.71
CA LEU A 22 -4.32 6.43 2.73
C LEU A 22 -5.34 7.40 3.36
N PHE A 23 -5.98 6.99 4.46
CA PHE A 23 -6.90 7.85 5.22
C PHE A 23 -6.17 8.92 6.04
N GLY A 24 -5.00 8.58 6.60
CA GLY A 24 -4.18 9.51 7.41
C GLY A 24 -4.01 10.89 6.78
N PRO A 25 -3.60 10.99 5.50
CA PRO A 25 -3.50 12.27 4.80
C PRO A 25 -4.78 13.11 4.76
N GLU A 26 -5.96 12.50 4.63
CA GLU A 26 -7.23 13.24 4.55
C GLU A 26 -7.64 13.87 5.87
N VAL A 27 -7.31 13.22 7.00
CA VAL A 27 -7.69 13.65 8.36
C VAL A 27 -6.61 14.42 9.09
N HIS A 28 -5.39 14.47 8.52
CA HIS A 28 -4.30 15.25 9.08
C HIS A 28 -4.72 16.70 9.32
N GLY A 29 -4.56 17.17 10.56
CA GLY A 29 -4.96 18.53 10.98
C GLY A 29 -6.46 18.76 11.17
N LYS A 30 -7.33 17.77 10.94
CA LYS A 30 -8.80 17.90 11.10
C LYS A 30 -9.35 17.30 12.40
N GLY A 31 -8.47 16.83 13.29
CA GLY A 31 -8.87 16.24 14.57
C GLY A 31 -7.71 16.10 15.54
N ARG A 32 -8.03 15.65 16.76
CA ARG A 32 -7.02 15.23 17.75
C ARG A 32 -6.76 13.75 17.55
N CYS A 33 -5.60 13.40 16.99
CA CYS A 33 -5.15 12.01 16.92
C CYS A 33 -4.49 11.67 18.26
N VAL A 34 -4.97 10.62 18.93
CA VAL A 34 -4.24 10.01 20.04
C VAL A 34 -3.40 8.92 19.41
N ASP A 35 -2.10 9.16 19.35
CA ASP A 35 -1.16 8.09 19.05
C ASP A 35 -1.14 7.16 20.26
N ILE A 36 -1.84 6.04 20.13
CA ILE A 36 -1.81 5.01 21.14
C ILE A 36 -0.55 4.21 20.85
N ASP A 37 0.53 4.55 21.54
CA ASP A 37 1.81 3.81 21.54
C ASP A 37 1.68 2.47 22.29
N LEU A 38 0.61 1.73 21.97
CA LEU A 38 0.51 0.33 22.28
C LEU A 38 1.15 -0.40 21.11
N LEU A 39 2.03 -1.34 21.43
CA LEU A 39 2.46 -2.39 20.50
C LEU A 39 1.27 -3.33 20.21
N ILE A 40 0.17 -2.80 19.65
CA ILE A 40 -0.94 -3.60 19.13
C ILE A 40 -0.42 -4.16 17.81
N PHE A 41 0.13 -5.36 17.88
CA PHE A 41 0.49 -6.08 16.68
C PHE A 41 -0.79 -6.50 15.95
N HIS A 42 -1.20 -5.69 14.98
CA HIS A 42 -2.27 -6.07 14.06
C HIS A 42 -1.84 -7.32 13.29
N ASN A 43 -2.56 -8.42 13.50
CA ASN A 43 -2.49 -9.57 12.60
C ASN A 43 -1.05 -10.08 12.39
N CYS A 44 -0.34 -10.37 13.49
CA CYS A 44 0.94 -11.09 13.50
C CYS A 44 0.85 -12.41 12.70
N PHE A 45 1.97 -13.14 12.59
CA PHE A 45 2.01 -14.49 12.01
C PHE A 45 1.13 -15.55 12.73
N GLY A 46 0.37 -15.16 13.76
CA GLY A 46 -0.47 -16.03 14.57
C GLY A 46 0.32 -16.97 15.46
N ASP A 47 1.61 -16.68 15.66
CA ASP A 47 2.55 -17.57 16.33
C ASP A 47 2.82 -17.18 17.79
N PHE A 48 2.26 -16.07 18.31
CA PHE A 48 2.47 -15.63 19.69
C PHE A 48 2.07 -16.71 20.70
N PRO A 49 2.87 -16.96 21.76
CA PRO A 49 4.07 -16.22 22.17
C PRO A 49 5.38 -16.66 21.49
N ASN A 50 5.31 -17.58 20.54
CA ASN A 50 6.49 -18.11 19.86
C ASN A 50 7.07 -17.11 18.87
N LYS A 51 8.39 -17.21 18.68
CA LYS A 51 9.10 -16.47 17.64
C LYS A 51 8.59 -16.94 16.26
N PRO A 52 8.17 -16.02 15.37
CA PRO A 52 7.80 -16.39 14.02
C PRO A 52 9.02 -16.85 13.23
N GLU A 53 8.83 -17.88 12.41
CA GLU A 53 9.85 -18.41 11.51
C GLU A 53 9.48 -18.04 10.08
N ILE A 54 10.36 -17.31 9.39
CA ILE A 54 10.09 -16.85 8.01
C ILE A 54 10.07 -18.00 7.00
N THR A 55 10.68 -19.14 7.36
CA THR A 55 10.72 -20.36 6.55
C THR A 55 9.37 -21.09 6.48
N LYS A 56 8.42 -20.78 7.36
CA LYS A 56 7.06 -21.33 7.26
C LYS A 56 6.36 -20.71 6.06
N GLN A 57 5.80 -21.54 5.18
CA GLN A 57 5.13 -21.07 3.96
C GLN A 57 4.08 -19.98 4.22
N LYS A 58 3.24 -20.15 5.25
CA LYS A 58 2.24 -19.13 5.64
C LYS A 58 2.87 -17.75 5.94
N ASN A 59 4.08 -17.73 6.50
CA ASN A 59 4.78 -16.51 6.89
C ASN A 59 5.44 -15.89 5.67
N LEU A 60 6.04 -16.72 4.81
CA LEU A 60 6.56 -16.30 3.51
C LEU A 60 5.46 -15.71 2.62
N ASP A 61 4.30 -16.34 2.54
CA ASP A 61 3.15 -15.83 1.77
C ASP A 61 2.72 -14.45 2.28
N ARG A 62 2.57 -14.30 3.60
CA ARG A 62 2.22 -13.01 4.21
C ARG A 62 3.27 -11.95 3.91
N PHE A 63 4.55 -12.30 3.96
CA PHE A 63 5.63 -11.38 3.64
C PHE A 63 5.60 -10.96 2.17
N TYR A 64 5.44 -11.91 1.25
CA TYR A 64 5.30 -11.65 -0.18
C TYR A 64 4.12 -10.72 -0.48
N TYR A 65 2.92 -11.03 0.02
CA TYR A 65 1.73 -10.19 -0.20
C TYR A 65 1.83 -8.84 0.49
N ALA A 66 2.59 -8.72 1.58
CA ALA A 66 2.92 -7.41 2.15
C ALA A 66 3.77 -6.62 1.16
N CYS A 67 4.92 -7.16 0.73
CA CYS A 67 5.80 -6.51 -0.26
C CYS A 67 5.04 -6.07 -1.52
N MET A 68 4.24 -6.97 -2.10
CA MET A 68 3.41 -6.69 -3.26
C MET A 68 2.44 -5.53 -3.00
N GLY A 69 1.71 -5.57 -1.88
CA GLY A 69 0.77 -4.52 -1.52
C GLY A 69 1.43 -3.15 -1.27
N TRP A 70 2.64 -3.11 -0.70
CA TRP A 70 3.40 -1.87 -0.53
C TRP A 70 3.87 -1.30 -1.87
N VAL A 71 4.38 -2.16 -2.77
CA VAL A 71 4.77 -1.77 -4.12
C VAL A 71 3.59 -1.15 -4.88
N ILE A 72 2.40 -1.77 -4.80
CA ILE A 72 1.19 -1.30 -5.47
C ILE A 72 0.66 0.02 -4.89
N ARG A 73 0.67 0.18 -3.57
CA ARG A 73 0.13 1.38 -2.91
C ARG A 73 1.03 2.61 -3.10
N ASN A 74 2.34 2.43 -3.10
CA ASN A 74 3.29 3.55 -2.94
C ASN A 74 3.16 4.67 -3.98
N PRO A 75 2.96 4.42 -5.29
CA PRO A 75 2.75 5.50 -6.26
C PRO A 75 1.60 6.43 -5.88
N PHE A 76 0.46 5.86 -5.51
CA PHE A 76 -0.72 6.62 -5.09
C PHE A 76 -0.52 7.30 -3.73
N LEU A 77 0.11 6.63 -2.76
CA LEU A 77 0.44 7.25 -1.46
C LEU A 77 1.32 8.50 -1.64
N ASN A 78 2.31 8.43 -2.52
CA ASN A 78 3.19 9.56 -2.78
C ASN A 78 2.41 10.74 -3.37
N TRP A 79 1.53 10.47 -4.34
CA TRP A 79 0.65 11.49 -4.92
C TRP A 79 -0.27 12.13 -3.87
N ILE A 80 -0.97 11.33 -3.04
CA ILE A 80 -1.93 11.88 -2.07
C ILE A 80 -1.24 12.69 -0.97
N ARG A 81 -0.02 12.30 -0.56
CA ARG A 81 0.80 13.10 0.38
C ARG A 81 1.14 14.46 -0.20
N ASN A 82 1.55 14.51 -1.48
CA ASN A 82 1.80 15.77 -2.17
C ASN A 82 0.54 16.63 -2.27
N LYS A 83 -0.61 16.03 -2.58
CA LYS A 83 -1.91 16.72 -2.65
C LYS A 83 -2.30 17.41 -1.33
N TYR A 84 -1.94 16.82 -0.19
CA TYR A 84 -2.22 17.38 1.14
C TYR A 84 -1.04 18.09 1.80
N ALA A 85 0.02 18.42 1.03
CA ALA A 85 1.23 19.08 1.52
C ALA A 85 1.89 18.40 2.73
N LEU A 86 1.76 17.08 2.84
CA LEU A 86 2.46 16.27 3.82
C LEU A 86 3.85 16.01 3.28
N ALA A 87 4.88 16.32 4.06
CA ALA A 87 6.31 16.23 3.72
C ALA A 87 6.56 15.29 2.53
N ALA A 88 6.79 15.88 1.36
CA ALA A 88 7.07 15.17 0.13
C ALA A 88 8.51 14.66 0.20
N GLU A 89 8.70 13.35 0.15
CA GLU A 89 10.03 12.80 -0.08
C GLU A 89 10.41 13.09 -1.55
N GLU A 90 11.68 13.38 -1.81
CA GLU A 90 12.18 13.42 -3.17
C GLU A 90 12.17 12.00 -3.74
N ILE A 91 11.28 11.74 -4.71
CA ILE A 91 11.07 10.38 -5.24
C ILE A 91 11.92 10.20 -6.49
N ASN A 92 13.07 9.53 -6.34
CA ASN A 92 13.81 9.01 -7.47
C ASN A 92 13.26 7.62 -7.87
N ILE A 93 12.40 7.60 -8.89
CA ILE A 93 11.71 6.38 -9.36
C ILE A 93 12.70 5.35 -9.91
N GLU A 94 13.68 5.79 -10.69
CA GLU A 94 14.68 4.92 -11.33
C GLU A 94 15.52 4.18 -10.28
N LYS A 95 16.08 4.91 -9.32
CA LYS A 95 16.88 4.32 -8.23
C LYS A 95 16.05 3.34 -7.39
N ARG A 96 14.77 3.65 -7.14
CA ARG A 96 13.85 2.75 -6.43
C ARG A 96 13.59 1.48 -7.22
N TYR A 97 13.39 1.59 -8.54
CA TYR A 97 13.23 0.44 -9.42
C TYR A 97 14.49 -0.44 -9.42
N GLU A 98 15.68 0.13 -9.60
CA GLU A 98 16.96 -0.60 -9.55
C GLU A 98 17.15 -1.34 -8.23
N SER A 99 16.89 -0.64 -7.11
CA SER A 99 16.97 -1.22 -5.78
C SER A 99 15.96 -2.36 -5.60
N LEU A 100 14.76 -2.22 -6.16
CA LEU A 100 13.73 -3.25 -6.13
C LEU A 100 14.10 -4.46 -6.97
N VAL A 101 14.72 -4.29 -8.15
CA VAL A 101 15.21 -5.41 -8.97
C VAL A 101 16.25 -6.23 -8.20
N ILE A 102 17.25 -5.57 -7.61
CA ILE A 102 18.28 -6.23 -6.81
C ILE A 102 17.66 -6.94 -5.59
N GLY A 103 16.83 -6.22 -4.82
CA GLY A 103 16.21 -6.77 -3.62
C GLY A 103 15.26 -7.93 -3.91
N SER A 104 14.53 -7.88 -5.03
CA SER A 104 13.62 -8.95 -5.45
C SER A 104 14.37 -10.21 -5.87
N GLY A 105 15.50 -10.06 -6.58
CA GLY A 105 16.38 -11.18 -6.92
C GLY A 105 16.93 -11.85 -5.66
N SER A 106 17.54 -11.06 -4.77
CA SER A 106 18.08 -11.57 -3.50
C SER A 106 17.01 -12.24 -2.63
N ALA A 107 15.78 -11.71 -2.61
CA ALA A 107 14.68 -12.31 -1.87
C ALA A 107 14.24 -13.64 -2.50
N ALA A 108 14.12 -13.71 -3.83
CA ALA A 108 13.79 -14.93 -4.53
C ALA A 108 14.81 -16.04 -4.25
N ASP A 109 16.10 -15.71 -4.28
CA ASP A 109 17.19 -16.64 -3.99
C ASP A 109 17.18 -17.09 -2.52
N TYR A 110 17.06 -16.14 -1.58
CA TYR A 110 17.11 -16.44 -0.15
C TYR A 110 15.93 -17.29 0.33
N PHE A 111 14.73 -17.02 -0.20
CA PHE A 111 13.51 -17.75 0.16
C PHE A 111 13.22 -18.94 -0.75
N ASN A 112 13.97 -19.11 -1.84
CA ASN A 112 13.70 -20.07 -2.92
C ASN A 112 12.26 -19.95 -3.45
N ASP A 113 11.85 -18.72 -3.77
CA ASP A 113 10.49 -18.37 -4.18
C ASP A 113 10.49 -17.32 -5.30
N GLU A 114 10.26 -17.77 -6.53
CA GLU A 114 10.29 -16.93 -7.72
C GLU A 114 9.19 -15.86 -7.76
N ARG A 115 8.16 -15.96 -6.91
CA ARG A 115 7.08 -14.94 -6.87
C ARG A 115 7.64 -13.56 -6.57
N PHE A 116 8.74 -13.45 -5.81
CA PHE A 116 9.39 -12.16 -5.51
C PHE A 116 9.90 -11.46 -6.78
N LEU A 117 10.26 -12.19 -7.83
CA LEU A 117 10.69 -11.63 -9.12
C LEU A 117 9.58 -10.84 -9.82
N LYS A 118 8.32 -10.97 -9.39
CA LYS A 118 7.19 -10.19 -9.90
C LYS A 118 7.16 -8.74 -9.40
N LEU A 119 7.83 -8.43 -8.28
CA LEU A 119 7.74 -7.11 -7.63
C LEU A 119 8.20 -5.93 -8.52
N PRO A 120 9.29 -6.03 -9.32
CA PRO A 120 9.68 -4.93 -10.21
C PRO A 120 8.65 -4.66 -11.32
N LYS A 121 8.04 -5.71 -11.88
CA LYS A 121 6.97 -5.57 -12.87
C LYS A 121 5.73 -4.93 -12.23
N ALA A 122 5.36 -5.36 -11.03
CA ALA A 122 4.27 -4.75 -10.27
C ALA A 122 4.50 -3.26 -10.02
N PHE A 123 5.73 -2.86 -9.67
CA PHE A 123 6.10 -1.46 -9.47
C PHE A 123 5.86 -0.62 -10.73
N GLN A 124 6.34 -1.06 -11.89
CA GLN A 124 6.16 -0.35 -13.16
C GLN A 124 4.68 -0.21 -13.52
N LEU A 125 3.93 -1.31 -13.45
CA LEU A 125 2.49 -1.30 -13.73
C LEU A 125 1.72 -0.39 -12.77
N SER A 126 2.14 -0.31 -11.51
CA SER A 126 1.49 0.56 -10.51
C SER A 126 1.69 2.04 -10.84
N TYR A 127 2.85 2.44 -11.38
CA TYR A 127 3.05 3.79 -11.90
C TYR A 127 2.26 4.06 -13.19
N GLN A 128 2.16 3.08 -14.09
CA GLN A 128 1.34 3.21 -15.31
C GLN A 128 -0.15 3.39 -15.01
N LYS A 129 -0.64 2.71 -13.96
CA LYS A 129 -2.04 2.76 -13.52
C LYS A 129 -2.38 4.00 -12.66
N LEU A 130 -1.38 4.78 -12.23
CA LEU A 130 -1.53 5.85 -11.25
C LEU A 130 -2.62 6.86 -11.63
N ASP A 131 -2.68 7.28 -12.90
CA ASP A 131 -3.67 8.26 -13.37
C ASP A 131 -5.11 7.76 -13.21
N ASP A 132 -5.35 6.46 -13.43
CA ASP A 132 -6.67 5.87 -13.27
C ASP A 132 -7.05 5.72 -11.80
N ASP A 133 -6.09 5.40 -10.92
CA ASP A 133 -6.30 5.40 -9.48
C ASP A 133 -6.64 6.80 -8.95
N ILE A 134 -5.98 7.83 -9.47
CA ILE A 134 -6.30 9.23 -9.15
C ILE A 134 -7.74 9.57 -9.55
N LYS A 135 -8.14 9.25 -10.79
CA LYS A 135 -9.52 9.49 -11.27
C LYS A 135 -10.55 8.78 -10.40
N HIS A 136 -10.31 7.52 -10.06
CA HIS A 136 -11.21 6.74 -9.20
C HIS A 136 -11.34 7.36 -7.81
N TYR A 137 -10.23 7.75 -7.20
CA TYR A 137 -10.22 8.42 -5.91
C TYR A 137 -10.99 9.75 -5.95
N GLU A 138 -10.76 10.58 -6.96
CA GLU A 138 -11.45 11.87 -7.09
C GLU A 138 -12.96 11.71 -7.29
N ASN A 139 -13.37 10.72 -8.10
CA ASN A 139 -14.77 10.37 -8.25
C ASN A 139 -15.39 9.89 -6.93
N LEU A 140 -14.69 9.01 -6.19
CA LEU A 140 -15.11 8.55 -4.87
C LEU A 140 -15.33 9.73 -3.93
N MET A 141 -14.39 10.67 -3.88
CA MET A 141 -14.48 11.84 -3.01
C MET A 141 -15.62 12.79 -3.40
N PHE A 142 -15.87 12.94 -4.71
CA PHE A 142 -17.00 13.70 -5.22
C PHE A 142 -18.34 13.07 -4.81
N VAL A 143 -18.51 11.76 -5.01
CA VAL A 143 -19.71 11.02 -4.62
C VAL A 143 -19.91 11.05 -3.10
N TRP A 144 -18.83 10.88 -2.34
CA TRP A 144 -18.87 10.96 -0.88
C TRP A 144 -19.36 12.33 -0.38
N LYS A 145 -18.88 13.42 -1.00
CA LYS A 145 -19.34 14.77 -0.66
C LYS A 145 -20.83 14.95 -0.95
N LYS A 146 -21.33 14.40 -2.06
CA LYS A 146 -22.77 14.41 -2.37
C LYS A 146 -23.58 13.61 -1.35
N LEU A 147 -23.15 12.39 -1.04
CA LEU A 147 -23.81 11.54 -0.05
C LEU A 147 -23.90 12.23 1.31
N ARG A 148 -22.80 12.83 1.78
CA ARG A 148 -22.78 13.56 3.05
C ARG A 148 -23.86 14.65 3.11
N ARG A 149 -23.98 15.48 2.07
CA ARG A 149 -25.00 16.55 2.00
C ARG A 149 -26.42 15.98 2.13
N LEU A 150 -26.72 14.93 1.38
CA LEU A 150 -28.03 14.26 1.44
C LEU A 150 -28.34 13.71 2.84
N LEU A 151 -27.33 13.19 3.55
CA LEU A 151 -27.49 12.63 4.89
C LEU A 151 -27.59 13.72 5.98
N THR A 152 -26.94 14.87 5.82
CA THR A 152 -26.93 15.93 6.83
C THR A 152 -28.14 16.87 6.75
N LYS A 153 -29.07 16.69 5.80
CA LYS A 153 -30.18 17.63 5.52
C LYS A 153 -29.71 19.09 5.46
N GLU A 154 -28.57 19.33 4.81
CA GLU A 154 -28.17 20.65 4.29
C GLU A 154 -28.52 20.75 2.80
#